data_AF-A0A3D5TN21-F1
#
_entry.id   AF-A0A3D5TN21-F1
#
_cell.length_a   1.000
_cell.length_b   1.000
_cell.length_c   1.000
_cell.angle_alpha   90.00
_cell.angle_beta   90.00
_cell.angle_gamma   90.00
#
_symmetry.space_group_name_H-M   'P 1'
#
loop_
_entity.id
_entity.type
_entity.pdbx_description
1 polymer ?
#
loop_
_entity_poly.entity_id
_entity_poly.type
_entity_poly.pdbx_seq_one_letter_code
_entity_poly.pdbx_strand_id
1 'polypeptide(L)'
;MSTNTAAKEKKKWAFPLGIVTVILAVIGLVTVIVFAVRGIGSLTDNSDKFEKYEQFLAPVIMNDPDPFDDVSGAKMSQLIDASIWSLMKSNIDIDQFEYAEGDVSGVIVPQKDVEKQFAKLFGTDVKPVHCTVDGGTYTFTYDEAKQAYIVPLTGVMPTFIPRVLSQQKKGDSIILTVACISGDGWEQDARGNYVEPAPSKYLKVTLRVSDDGYFISAMQNTDAPETASTTAPKTTAPETTFPEETQAETSSEAPSETESESATEG
;
A
#
# COMPACT_ATOMS: atom_id res chain seq x y z
N MET A 1 -53.24 56.56 -44.74
CA MET A 1 -52.60 56.43 -43.41
C MET A 1 -53.17 55.20 -42.71
N SER A 2 -52.30 54.51 -41.96
CA SER A 2 -52.58 53.52 -40.89
C SER A 2 -52.98 52.10 -41.35
N THR A 3 -52.03 51.19 -41.57
CA THR A 3 -51.25 50.31 -40.64
C THR A 3 -51.94 49.01 -40.24
N ASN A 4 -51.39 47.91 -40.78
CA ASN A 4 -51.47 46.54 -40.28
C ASN A 4 -51.21 46.44 -38.77
N THR A 5 -51.90 45.53 -38.08
CA THR A 5 -51.32 44.82 -36.93
C THR A 5 -51.95 43.42 -36.82
N ALA A 6 -51.24 42.41 -37.34
CA ALA A 6 -51.47 41.02 -37.01
C ALA A 6 -50.90 40.76 -35.61
N ALA A 7 -51.76 40.47 -34.64
CA ALA A 7 -51.35 40.09 -33.30
C ALA A 7 -50.82 38.64 -33.31
N LYS A 8 -49.53 38.47 -33.02
CA LYS A 8 -48.87 37.19 -32.75
C LYS A 8 -49.51 36.52 -31.53
N GLU A 9 -50.07 35.33 -31.70
CA GLU A 9 -50.41 34.44 -30.60
C GLU A 9 -49.14 33.99 -29.86
N LYS A 10 -49.11 34.20 -28.54
CA LYS A 10 -47.99 33.81 -27.67
C LYS A 10 -48.24 32.40 -27.12
N LYS A 11 -47.28 31.50 -27.39
CA LYS A 11 -47.33 30.04 -27.12
C LYS A 11 -47.38 29.76 -25.60
N LYS A 12 -48.57 29.44 -25.08
CA LYS A 12 -48.88 29.15 -23.66
C LYS A 12 -48.26 27.84 -23.11
N TRP A 13 -47.40 27.18 -23.88
CA TRP A 13 -46.77 25.89 -23.56
C TRP A 13 -45.33 26.00 -23.05
N ALA A 14 -44.71 27.18 -23.13
CA ALA A 14 -43.33 27.38 -22.68
C ALA A 14 -43.19 27.34 -21.14
N PHE A 15 -44.24 27.71 -20.41
CA PHE A 15 -44.24 27.78 -18.95
C PHE A 15 -44.20 26.39 -18.25
N PRO A 16 -45.06 25.41 -18.58
CA PRO A 16 -44.96 24.08 -17.98
C PRO A 16 -43.66 23.36 -18.37
N LEU A 17 -43.14 23.61 -19.56
CA LEU A 17 -41.89 23.01 -20.04
C LEU A 17 -40.66 23.54 -19.27
N GLY A 18 -40.68 24.83 -18.91
CA GLY A 18 -39.65 25.41 -18.03
C GLY A 18 -39.64 24.77 -16.64
N ILE A 19 -40.82 24.53 -16.06
CA ILE A 19 -40.94 23.88 -14.74
C ILE A 19 -40.37 22.45 -14.76
N VAL A 20 -40.70 21.66 -15.79
CA VAL A 20 -40.17 20.29 -15.95
C VAL A 20 -38.65 20.28 -16.08
N THR A 21 -38.09 21.26 -16.81
CA THR A 21 -36.63 21.38 -17.00
C THR A 21 -35.92 21.68 -15.69
N VAL A 22 -36.49 22.57 -14.86
CA VAL A 22 -35.94 22.88 -13.53
C VAL A 22 -36.00 21.65 -12.61
N ILE A 23 -37.10 20.90 -12.63
CA ILE A 23 -37.23 19.67 -11.82
C ILE A 23 -36.18 18.63 -12.22
N LEU A 24 -36.00 18.40 -13.52
CA LEU A 24 -34.97 17.48 -14.03
C LEU A 24 -33.55 17.93 -13.68
N ALA A 25 -33.27 19.24 -13.73
CA ALA A 25 -31.97 19.79 -13.34
C ALA A 25 -31.69 19.58 -11.84
N VAL A 26 -32.70 19.77 -10.98
CA VAL A 26 -32.58 19.53 -9.53
C VAL A 26 -32.35 18.04 -9.26
N ILE A 27 -33.09 17.14 -9.91
CA ILE A 27 -32.88 15.69 -9.77
C ILE A 27 -31.48 15.30 -10.25
N GLY A 28 -31.04 15.83 -11.39
CA GLY A 28 -29.69 15.60 -11.91
C GLY A 28 -28.61 16.08 -10.94
N LEU A 29 -28.77 17.27 -10.37
CA LEU A 29 -27.85 17.82 -9.38
C LEU A 29 -27.80 16.97 -8.10
N VAL A 30 -28.95 16.58 -7.56
CA VAL A 30 -29.02 15.69 -6.38
C VAL A 30 -28.34 14.35 -6.68
N THR A 31 -28.55 13.80 -7.88
CA THR A 31 -27.92 12.55 -8.30
C THR A 31 -26.41 12.68 -8.38
N VAL A 32 -25.89 13.77 -8.97
CA VAL A 32 -24.45 14.04 -9.04
C VAL A 32 -23.86 14.22 -7.64
N ILE A 33 -24.51 14.98 -6.76
CA ILE A 33 -24.05 15.16 -5.37
C ILE A 33 -24.00 13.81 -4.65
N VAL A 34 -25.07 13.01 -4.73
CA VAL A 34 -25.15 11.70 -4.10
C VAL A 34 -24.09 10.73 -4.64
N PHE A 35 -23.81 10.74 -5.95
CA PHE A 35 -22.73 9.94 -6.53
C PHE A 35 -21.35 10.45 -6.12
N ALA A 36 -21.16 11.77 -6.01
CA ALA A 36 -19.90 12.35 -5.54
C ALA A 36 -19.62 12.00 -4.07
N VAL A 37 -20.60 12.15 -3.15
CA VAL A 37 -20.43 11.76 -1.75
C VAL A 37 -20.33 10.24 -1.57
N ARG A 38 -20.99 9.42 -2.39
CA ARG A 38 -20.81 7.96 -2.37
C ARG A 38 -19.46 7.53 -2.94
N GLY A 39 -18.92 8.25 -3.93
CA GLY A 39 -17.58 8.01 -4.47
C GLY A 39 -16.49 8.30 -3.44
N ILE A 40 -16.64 9.36 -2.66
CA ILE A 40 -15.67 9.78 -1.64
C ILE A 40 -15.83 8.97 -0.34
N GLY A 41 -17.06 8.71 0.10
CA GLY A 41 -17.34 7.96 1.32
C GLY A 41 -17.03 6.47 1.26
N SER A 42 -16.62 5.95 0.10
CA SER A 42 -16.21 4.55 -0.07
C SER A 42 -14.70 4.31 0.08
N LEU A 43 -13.90 5.37 0.29
CA LEU A 43 -12.44 5.27 0.37
C LEU A 43 -11.88 5.30 1.80
N THR A 44 -12.68 5.66 2.80
CA THR A 44 -12.19 5.94 4.16
C THR A 44 -12.69 5.03 5.27
N ASP A 45 -13.49 3.99 4.95
CA ASP A 45 -13.87 2.97 5.94
C ASP A 45 -14.16 1.61 5.26
N ASN A 46 -13.12 1.01 4.68
CA ASN A 46 -13.15 -0.33 4.08
C ASN A 46 -12.18 -1.30 4.80
N SER A 47 -11.70 -0.98 6.00
CA SER A 47 -10.75 -1.84 6.73
C SER A 47 -11.27 -3.28 6.81
N ASP A 48 -12.54 -3.43 7.17
CA ASP A 48 -13.20 -4.74 7.33
C ASP A 48 -13.35 -5.50 6.00
N LYS A 49 -13.37 -4.78 4.87
CA LYS A 49 -13.61 -5.38 3.56
C LYS A 49 -12.39 -6.14 3.05
N PHE A 50 -11.19 -5.66 3.39
CA PHE A 50 -9.95 -6.22 2.87
C PHE A 50 -9.03 -6.83 3.92
N GLU A 51 -9.37 -6.72 5.21
CA GLU A 51 -8.60 -7.30 6.32
C GLU A 51 -8.16 -8.74 6.07
N LYS A 52 -9.04 -9.60 5.54
CA LYS A 52 -8.69 -10.99 5.21
C LYS A 52 -7.56 -11.14 4.20
N TYR A 53 -7.49 -10.25 3.20
CA TYR A 53 -6.41 -10.25 2.22
C TYR A 53 -5.14 -9.66 2.82
N GLU A 54 -5.25 -8.60 3.62
CA GLU A 54 -4.11 -8.01 4.33
C GLU A 54 -3.47 -9.02 5.26
N GLN A 55 -4.27 -9.76 6.05
CA GLN A 55 -3.78 -10.83 6.92
C GLN A 55 -3.15 -11.98 6.12
N PHE A 56 -3.73 -12.35 4.98
CA PHE A 56 -3.18 -13.38 4.10
C PHE A 56 -1.85 -12.96 3.46
N LEU A 57 -1.70 -11.69 3.07
CA LEU A 57 -0.50 -11.16 2.42
C LEU A 57 0.59 -10.74 3.42
N ALA A 58 0.24 -10.48 4.68
CA ALA A 58 1.17 -10.07 5.72
C ALA A 58 2.42 -10.96 5.84
N PRO A 59 2.31 -12.31 5.92
CA PRO A 59 3.50 -13.16 5.99
C PRO A 59 4.44 -13.04 4.79
N VAL A 60 3.92 -12.61 3.64
CA VAL A 60 4.64 -12.53 2.38
C VAL A 60 5.28 -11.15 2.20
N ILE A 61 4.51 -10.09 2.41
CA ILE A 61 4.93 -8.70 2.15
C ILE A 61 5.85 -8.15 3.23
N MET A 62 5.85 -8.73 4.44
CA MET A 62 6.60 -8.17 5.56
C MET A 62 8.10 -8.00 5.32
N ASN A 63 8.72 -8.88 4.53
CA ASN A 63 10.17 -8.86 4.27
C ASN A 63 10.52 -8.40 2.87
N ASP A 64 9.62 -7.61 2.28
CA ASP A 64 9.80 -7.02 0.96
C ASP A 64 10.27 -8.02 -0.13
N PRO A 65 9.44 -9.01 -0.50
CA PRO A 65 9.83 -10.02 -1.46
C PRO A 65 10.07 -9.42 -2.84
N ASP A 66 10.97 -10.04 -3.61
CA ASP A 66 11.20 -9.64 -5.00
C ASP A 66 9.92 -9.88 -5.82
N PRO A 67 9.60 -9.00 -6.79
CA PRO A 67 8.47 -9.21 -7.67
C PRO A 67 8.71 -10.41 -8.60
N PHE A 68 7.64 -11.10 -8.95
CA PHE A 68 7.63 -12.23 -9.88
C PHE A 68 6.33 -12.27 -10.69
N ASP A 69 6.44 -12.63 -11.96
CA ASP A 69 5.30 -12.78 -12.87
C ASP A 69 4.58 -14.13 -12.70
N ASP A 70 5.30 -15.14 -12.22
CA ASP A 70 4.80 -16.46 -11.87
C ASP A 70 5.64 -17.04 -10.71
N VAL A 71 5.02 -17.85 -9.86
CA VAL A 71 5.66 -18.45 -8.68
C VAL A 71 6.93 -19.24 -9.05
N SER A 72 6.98 -19.86 -10.24
CA SER A 72 8.18 -20.59 -10.70
C SER A 72 9.41 -19.70 -10.92
N GLY A 73 9.22 -18.39 -11.12
CA GLY A 73 10.29 -17.40 -11.24
C GLY A 73 10.65 -16.71 -9.93
N ALA A 74 9.92 -16.98 -8.84
CA ALA A 74 10.18 -16.37 -7.54
C ALA A 74 11.42 -16.99 -6.85
N LYS A 75 12.07 -16.21 -5.99
CA LYS A 75 13.17 -16.72 -5.16
C LYS A 75 12.62 -17.70 -4.12
N MET A 76 13.00 -18.96 -4.24
CA MET A 76 12.50 -20.03 -3.37
C MET A 76 12.73 -19.76 -1.88
N SER A 77 13.88 -19.17 -1.51
CA SER A 77 14.17 -18.80 -0.13
C SER A 77 13.16 -17.79 0.44
N GLN A 78 12.70 -16.81 -0.36
CA GLN A 78 11.67 -15.85 0.05
C GLN A 78 10.28 -16.49 0.16
N LEU A 79 9.96 -17.48 -0.69
CA LEU A 79 8.71 -18.24 -0.57
C LEU A 79 8.69 -19.11 0.70
N ILE A 80 9.83 -19.74 1.03
CA ILE A 80 9.98 -20.52 2.27
C ILE A 80 9.91 -19.60 3.49
N ASP A 81 10.59 -18.45 3.44
CA ASP A 81 10.53 -17.42 4.48
C ASP A 81 9.09 -17.04 4.81
N ALA A 82 8.32 -16.67 3.79
CA ALA A 82 6.92 -16.32 3.91
C ALA A 82 6.06 -17.48 4.45
N SER A 83 6.37 -18.72 4.07
CA SER A 83 5.66 -19.92 4.54
C SER A 83 5.90 -20.18 6.02
N ILE A 84 7.14 -20.04 6.49
CA ILE A 84 7.49 -20.16 7.92
C ILE A 84 6.83 -19.03 8.70
N TRP A 85 6.89 -17.79 8.22
CA TRP A 85 6.21 -16.67 8.87
C TRP A 85 4.69 -16.82 8.94
N SER A 86 4.06 -17.35 7.88
CA SER A 86 2.64 -17.68 7.88
C SER A 86 2.30 -18.72 8.94
N LEU A 87 3.17 -19.72 9.12
CA LEU A 87 3.04 -20.67 10.21
C LEU A 87 3.15 -19.98 11.57
N MET A 88 4.22 -19.22 11.81
CA MET A 88 4.49 -18.58 13.11
C MET A 88 3.44 -17.54 13.50
N LYS A 89 2.81 -16.87 12.53
CA LYS A 89 1.71 -15.92 12.75
C LYS A 89 0.32 -16.57 12.78
N SER A 90 0.23 -17.87 12.55
CA SER A 90 -1.03 -18.60 12.65
C SER A 90 -1.33 -18.98 14.10
N ASN A 91 -2.57 -19.38 14.38
CA ASN A 91 -3.01 -19.80 15.72
C ASN A 91 -2.48 -21.18 16.14
N ILE A 92 -1.29 -21.57 15.69
CA ILE A 92 -0.65 -22.81 16.12
C ILE A 92 -0.16 -22.66 17.55
N ASP A 93 -0.29 -23.74 18.31
CA ASP A 93 0.30 -23.85 19.63
C ASP A 93 1.79 -24.16 19.48
N ILE A 94 2.61 -23.10 19.49
CA ILE A 94 4.06 -23.20 19.28
C ILE A 94 4.72 -24.08 20.36
N ASP A 95 4.12 -24.17 21.55
CA ASP A 95 4.60 -25.00 22.66
C ASP A 95 4.54 -26.51 22.37
N GLN A 96 3.85 -26.92 21.29
CA GLN A 96 3.83 -28.32 20.84
C GLN A 96 5.07 -28.72 20.04
N PHE A 97 5.82 -27.75 19.53
CA PHE A 97 7.04 -28.03 18.78
C PHE A 97 8.22 -28.24 19.73
N GLU A 98 9.12 -29.14 19.33
CA GLU A 98 10.37 -29.35 20.04
C GLU A 98 11.25 -28.10 19.93
N TYR A 99 12.13 -27.92 20.91
CA TYR A 99 13.06 -26.80 20.95
C TYR A 99 14.49 -27.29 20.77
N ALA A 100 15.24 -26.69 19.84
CA ALA A 100 16.65 -26.92 19.66
C ALA A 100 17.45 -26.03 20.62
N GLU A 101 18.34 -26.63 21.40
CA GLU A 101 19.31 -25.95 22.25
C GLU A 101 20.72 -26.00 21.62
N GLY A 102 21.55 -24.99 21.92
CA GLY A 102 22.95 -24.92 21.44
C GLY A 102 23.22 -23.70 20.55
N ASP A 103 24.23 -23.80 19.69
CA ASP A 103 24.71 -22.70 18.84
C ASP A 103 23.64 -22.18 17.87
N VAL A 104 22.78 -23.07 17.37
CA VAL A 104 21.57 -22.74 16.62
C VAL A 104 20.38 -23.16 17.48
N SER A 105 19.71 -22.18 18.09
CA SER A 105 18.58 -22.41 18.98
C SER A 105 17.29 -21.84 18.44
N GLY A 106 16.18 -22.50 18.76
CA GLY A 106 14.87 -22.11 18.27
C GLY A 106 13.87 -23.26 18.23
N VAL A 107 12.65 -22.93 17.80
CA VAL A 107 11.57 -23.91 17.61
C VAL A 107 11.88 -24.78 16.39
N ILE A 108 11.76 -26.09 16.56
CA ILE A 108 11.93 -27.06 15.48
C ILE A 108 10.60 -27.21 14.75
N VAL A 109 10.51 -26.61 13.57
CA VAL A 109 9.34 -26.65 12.70
C VAL A 109 9.52 -27.75 11.65
N PRO A 110 8.70 -28.80 11.64
CA PRO A 110 8.78 -29.85 10.63
C PRO A 110 8.57 -29.30 9.21
N GLN A 111 9.34 -29.81 8.26
CA GLN A 111 9.23 -29.45 6.84
C GLN A 111 7.80 -29.55 6.31
N LYS A 112 7.08 -30.64 6.65
CA LYS A 112 5.70 -30.88 6.22
C LYS A 112 4.74 -29.73 6.56
N ASP A 113 4.98 -29.05 7.69
CA ASP A 113 4.12 -27.95 8.14
C ASP A 113 4.44 -26.67 7.36
N VAL A 114 5.71 -26.47 7.00
CA VAL A 114 6.14 -25.43 6.06
C VAL A 114 5.57 -25.68 4.66
N GLU A 115 5.64 -26.91 4.14
CA GLU A 115 5.08 -27.30 2.84
C GLU A 115 3.56 -27.05 2.78
N LYS A 116 2.84 -27.31 3.88
CA LYS A 116 1.41 -27.02 3.98
C LYS A 116 1.12 -25.51 3.89
N GLN A 117 1.92 -24.67 4.54
CA GLN A 117 1.78 -23.21 4.41
C GLN A 117 2.20 -22.71 3.03
N PHE A 118 3.25 -23.30 2.45
CA PHE A 118 3.69 -23.01 1.08
C PHE A 118 2.55 -23.27 0.10
N ALA A 119 1.93 -24.45 0.16
CA ALA A 119 0.81 -24.80 -0.70
C ALA A 119 -0.38 -23.86 -0.51
N LYS A 120 -0.65 -23.42 0.73
CA LYS A 120 -1.71 -22.44 1.03
C LYS A 120 -1.42 -21.06 0.43
N LEU A 121 -0.18 -20.60 0.49
CA LEU A 121 0.21 -19.27 0.02
C LEU A 121 0.43 -19.22 -1.50
N PHE A 122 1.00 -20.27 -2.10
CA PHE A 122 1.54 -20.24 -3.46
C PHE A 122 0.99 -21.34 -4.37
N GLY A 123 0.08 -22.18 -3.87
CA GLY A 123 -0.48 -23.31 -4.61
C GLY A 123 0.47 -24.50 -4.70
N THR A 124 0.11 -25.49 -5.50
CA THR A 124 0.82 -26.78 -5.60
C THR A 124 1.53 -26.99 -6.95
N ASP A 125 1.44 -26.02 -7.85
CA ASP A 125 2.07 -26.07 -9.17
C ASP A 125 3.60 -26.08 -9.08
N VAL A 126 4.15 -25.42 -8.05
CA VAL A 126 5.58 -25.37 -7.75
C VAL A 126 5.81 -26.10 -6.42
N LYS A 127 6.85 -26.94 -6.36
CA LYS A 127 7.25 -27.62 -5.13
C LYS A 127 8.34 -26.82 -4.40
N PRO A 128 8.30 -26.73 -3.06
CA PRO A 128 9.35 -26.10 -2.30
C PRO A 128 10.67 -26.86 -2.47
N VAL A 129 11.76 -26.12 -2.65
CA VAL A 129 13.13 -26.65 -2.60
C VAL A 129 13.76 -26.11 -1.33
N HIS A 130 13.83 -26.97 -0.31
CA HIS A 130 14.22 -26.59 1.05
C HIS A 130 15.66 -26.10 1.12
N CYS A 131 15.86 -25.00 1.85
CA CYS A 131 17.16 -24.38 2.07
C CYS A 131 17.15 -23.56 3.35
N THR A 132 18.33 -23.32 3.93
CA THR A 132 18.47 -22.29 4.96
C THR A 132 18.09 -20.93 4.39
N VAL A 133 17.27 -20.19 5.13
CA VAL A 133 16.79 -18.85 4.76
C VAL A 133 17.52 -17.81 5.60
N ASP A 134 18.08 -16.80 4.93
CA ASP A 134 18.63 -15.61 5.55
C ASP A 134 17.65 -14.44 5.35
N GLY A 135 17.04 -13.99 6.45
CA GLY A 135 16.13 -12.84 6.48
C GLY A 135 16.82 -11.54 6.92
N GLY A 136 18.15 -11.51 6.92
CA GLY A 136 18.97 -10.37 7.33
C GLY A 136 19.14 -10.25 8.84
N THR A 137 18.03 -10.17 9.59
CA THR A 137 18.06 -10.06 11.07
C THR A 137 17.84 -11.40 11.77
N TYR A 138 17.45 -12.42 11.02
CA TYR A 138 17.21 -13.77 11.50
C TYR A 138 17.65 -14.78 10.44
N THR A 139 17.85 -16.03 10.86
CA THR A 139 18.14 -17.15 9.97
C THR A 139 17.23 -18.31 10.33
N PHE A 140 16.52 -18.86 9.35
CA PHE A 140 15.82 -20.13 9.51
C PHE A 140 16.73 -21.23 8.99
N THR A 141 17.35 -21.96 9.91
CA THR A 141 18.32 -23.01 9.57
C THR A 141 17.59 -24.28 9.19
N TYR A 142 17.83 -24.79 7.98
CA TYR A 142 17.26 -26.08 7.56
C TYR A 142 18.20 -27.23 7.96
N ASP A 143 17.67 -28.19 8.71
CA ASP A 143 18.33 -29.45 9.07
C ASP A 143 17.80 -30.57 8.17
N GLU A 144 18.60 -30.96 7.18
CA GLU A 144 18.22 -31.98 6.20
C GLU A 144 18.04 -33.36 6.85
N ALA A 145 18.83 -33.70 7.88
CA ALA A 145 18.73 -35.00 8.54
C ALA A 145 17.41 -35.13 9.32
N LYS A 146 16.93 -34.03 9.91
CA LYS A 146 15.64 -33.98 10.62
C LYS A 146 14.45 -33.63 9.73
N GLN A 147 14.70 -33.17 8.50
CA GLN A 147 13.68 -32.60 7.61
C GLN A 147 12.87 -31.52 8.34
N ALA A 148 13.57 -30.56 8.94
CA ALA A 148 12.95 -29.53 9.78
C ALA A 148 13.75 -28.22 9.73
N TYR A 149 13.07 -27.13 10.09
CA TYR A 149 13.67 -25.81 10.27
C TYR A 149 13.86 -25.51 11.75
N ILE A 150 14.99 -24.93 12.11
CA ILE A 150 15.20 -24.30 13.42
C ILE A 150 14.88 -22.82 13.26
N VAL A 151 13.78 -22.39 13.89
CA VAL A 151 13.23 -21.05 13.79
C VAL A 151 13.53 -20.31 15.10
N PRO A 152 14.38 -19.27 15.10
CA PRO A 152 14.71 -18.55 16.32
C PRO A 152 13.48 -17.80 16.84
N LEU A 153 13.31 -17.78 18.16
CA LEU A 153 12.28 -17.00 18.83
C LEU A 153 12.74 -15.54 18.95
N THR A 154 12.69 -14.81 17.84
CA THR A 154 13.05 -13.39 17.80
C THR A 154 11.87 -12.54 17.36
N GLY A 155 11.66 -11.42 18.04
CA GLY A 155 10.74 -10.40 17.55
C GLY A 155 11.32 -9.73 16.30
N VAL A 156 10.59 -9.81 15.19
CA VAL A 156 10.96 -9.15 13.93
C VAL A 156 9.94 -8.09 13.62
N MET A 157 10.40 -6.83 13.47
CA MET A 157 9.56 -5.77 12.96
C MET A 157 9.40 -5.95 11.44
N PRO A 158 8.17 -5.93 10.91
CA PRO A 158 7.96 -6.05 9.47
C PRO A 158 8.59 -4.84 8.76
N THR A 159 9.21 -5.06 7.61
CA THR A 159 9.60 -3.97 6.69
C THR A 159 8.33 -3.28 6.16
N PHE A 160 7.33 -4.07 5.75
CA PHE A 160 6.07 -3.55 5.24
C PHE A 160 4.83 -4.19 5.86
N ILE A 161 3.80 -3.38 6.05
CA ILE A 161 2.43 -3.79 6.39
C ILE A 161 1.58 -3.60 5.13
N PRO A 162 0.92 -4.65 4.63
CA PRO A 162 0.10 -4.52 3.43
C PRO A 162 -1.23 -3.82 3.71
N ARG A 163 -1.59 -2.86 2.84
CA ARG A 163 -2.92 -2.23 2.77
C ARG A 163 -3.54 -2.46 1.42
N VAL A 164 -4.67 -3.14 1.35
CA VAL A 164 -5.33 -3.42 0.08
C VAL A 164 -6.22 -2.25 -0.30
N LEU A 165 -5.92 -1.61 -1.43
CA LEU A 165 -6.63 -0.43 -1.93
C LEU A 165 -7.79 -0.79 -2.84
N SER A 166 -7.63 -1.85 -3.63
CA SER A 166 -8.67 -2.29 -4.57
C SER A 166 -8.58 -3.78 -4.87
N GLN A 167 -9.70 -4.34 -5.32
CA GLN A 167 -9.78 -5.70 -5.86
C GLN A 167 -10.50 -5.68 -7.22
N GLN A 168 -10.04 -6.51 -8.15
CA GLN A 168 -10.70 -6.78 -9.42
C GLN A 168 -10.77 -8.28 -9.66
N LYS A 169 -11.97 -8.82 -9.87
CA LYS A 169 -12.15 -10.22 -10.27
C LYS A 169 -12.03 -10.34 -11.79
N LYS A 170 -11.22 -11.28 -12.28
CA LYS A 170 -11.05 -11.60 -13.70
C LYS A 170 -10.99 -13.11 -13.87
N GLY A 171 -12.08 -13.72 -14.32
CA GLY A 171 -12.21 -15.17 -14.38
C GLY A 171 -11.95 -15.79 -13.00
N ASP A 172 -11.05 -16.77 -12.95
CA ASP A 172 -10.64 -17.49 -11.73
C ASP A 172 -9.52 -16.78 -10.96
N SER A 173 -9.38 -15.46 -11.15
CA SER A 173 -8.35 -14.66 -10.50
C SER A 173 -8.91 -13.42 -9.81
N ILE A 174 -8.27 -13.04 -8.71
CA ILE A 174 -8.50 -11.80 -7.97
C ILE A 174 -7.22 -10.99 -8.05
N ILE A 175 -7.28 -9.81 -8.68
CA ILE A 175 -6.15 -8.89 -8.79
C ILE A 175 -6.33 -7.81 -7.71
N LEU A 176 -5.36 -7.71 -6.82
CA LEU A 176 -5.32 -6.74 -5.74
C LEU A 176 -4.32 -5.63 -6.07
N THR A 177 -4.69 -4.38 -5.78
CA THR A 177 -3.73 -3.27 -5.66
C THR A 177 -3.42 -3.09 -4.19
N VAL A 178 -2.15 -3.19 -3.81
CA VAL A 178 -1.69 -3.23 -2.42
C VAL A 178 -0.70 -2.11 -2.22
N ALA A 179 -0.95 -1.23 -1.25
CA ALA A 179 0.02 -0.31 -0.71
C ALA A 179 0.91 -1.03 0.31
N CYS A 180 2.22 -0.80 0.22
CA CYS A 180 3.19 -1.25 1.21
C CYS A 180 3.46 -0.09 2.17
N ILE A 181 2.88 -0.17 3.38
CA ILE A 181 3.08 0.81 4.45
C ILE A 181 4.33 0.42 5.22
N SER A 182 5.22 1.37 5.50
CA SER A 182 6.42 1.05 6.28
C SER A 182 6.06 0.57 7.69
N GLY A 183 6.81 -0.40 8.21
CA GLY A 183 6.70 -0.82 9.60
C GLY A 183 7.22 0.21 10.60
N ASP A 184 8.00 1.19 10.13
CA ASP A 184 8.48 2.35 10.87
C ASP A 184 7.71 3.64 10.52
N GLY A 185 8.11 4.78 11.09
CA GLY A 185 7.51 6.08 10.72
C GLY A 185 6.08 6.31 11.19
N TRP A 186 5.56 5.49 12.10
CA TRP A 186 4.27 5.70 12.75
C TRP A 186 4.38 6.86 13.75
N GLU A 187 3.58 7.90 13.54
CA GLU A 187 3.55 9.09 14.39
C GLU A 187 2.32 9.09 15.31
N GLN A 188 2.29 10.00 16.29
CA GLN A 188 1.07 10.30 17.04
C GLN A 188 0.62 11.72 16.73
N ASP A 189 -0.66 11.89 16.41
CA ASP A 189 -1.24 13.22 16.26
C ASP A 189 -1.39 13.93 17.63
N ALA A 190 -1.79 15.20 17.60
CA ALA A 190 -2.00 16.00 18.82
C ALA A 190 -3.07 15.43 19.78
N ARG A 191 -3.85 14.43 19.36
CA ARG A 191 -4.89 13.75 20.13
C ARG A 191 -4.43 12.36 20.61
N GLY A 192 -3.18 11.98 20.30
CA GLY A 192 -2.59 10.69 20.66
C GLY A 192 -3.03 9.54 19.74
N ASN A 193 -3.65 9.81 18.60
CA ASN A 193 -3.97 8.76 17.63
C ASN A 193 -2.72 8.40 16.83
N TYR A 194 -2.52 7.11 16.59
CA TYR A 194 -1.48 6.67 15.67
C TYR A 194 -1.81 7.09 14.24
N VAL A 195 -0.84 7.72 13.58
CA VAL A 195 -0.91 8.15 12.20
C VAL A 195 -0.08 7.18 11.36
N GLU A 196 -0.76 6.50 10.44
CA GLU A 196 -0.13 5.59 9.48
C GLU A 196 0.72 6.41 8.48
N PRO A 197 1.98 6.02 8.22
CA PRO A 197 2.81 6.68 7.21
C PRO A 197 2.25 6.46 5.80
N ALA A 198 2.58 7.35 4.87
CA ALA A 198 2.21 7.17 3.48
C ALA A 198 2.85 5.89 2.89
N PRO A 199 2.20 5.22 1.93
CA PRO A 199 2.78 4.03 1.28
C PRO A 199 4.12 4.33 0.61
N SER A 200 5.11 3.50 0.86
CA SER A 200 6.44 3.62 0.25
C SER A 200 6.47 3.07 -1.17
N LYS A 201 5.60 2.09 -1.47
CA LYS A 201 5.43 1.50 -2.81
C LYS A 201 4.08 0.81 -2.96
N TYR A 202 3.79 0.38 -4.19
CA TYR A 202 2.56 -0.33 -4.54
C TYR A 202 2.86 -1.62 -5.29
N LEU A 203 2.10 -2.66 -4.95
CA LEU A 203 2.15 -3.97 -5.60
C LEU A 203 0.81 -4.30 -6.23
N LYS A 204 0.87 -4.98 -7.37
CA LYS A 204 -0.26 -5.68 -7.98
C LYS A 204 -0.08 -7.17 -7.69
N VAL A 205 -0.94 -7.70 -6.83
CA VAL A 205 -0.91 -9.11 -6.43
C VAL A 205 -2.02 -9.86 -7.13
N THR A 206 -1.68 -10.94 -7.84
CA THR A 206 -2.66 -11.79 -8.52
C THR A 206 -2.86 -13.07 -7.74
N LEU A 207 -4.08 -13.26 -7.23
CA LEU A 207 -4.50 -14.46 -6.55
C LEU A 207 -5.25 -15.36 -7.53
N ARG A 208 -4.90 -16.64 -7.62
CA ARG A 208 -5.69 -17.66 -8.32
C ARG A 208 -6.65 -18.32 -7.32
N VAL A 209 -7.91 -18.45 -7.70
CA VAL A 209 -8.96 -19.08 -6.87
C VAL A 209 -8.88 -20.60 -7.04
N SER A 210 -8.99 -21.32 -5.93
CA SER A 210 -9.09 -22.78 -5.88
C SER A 210 -10.24 -23.20 -4.98
N ASP A 211 -10.53 -24.50 -4.91
CA ASP A 211 -11.59 -25.04 -4.04
C ASP A 211 -11.32 -24.74 -2.55
N ASP A 212 -10.04 -24.65 -2.16
CA ASP A 212 -9.58 -24.38 -0.78
C ASP A 212 -9.37 -22.88 -0.50
N GLY A 213 -9.77 -22.00 -1.42
CA GLY A 213 -9.69 -20.55 -1.28
C GLY A 213 -8.92 -19.87 -2.41
N TYR A 214 -7.76 -19.31 -2.11
CA TYR A 214 -6.93 -18.63 -3.11
C TYR A 214 -5.46 -18.67 -2.72
N PHE A 215 -4.58 -18.58 -3.72
CA PHE A 215 -3.13 -18.54 -3.56
C PHE A 215 -2.51 -17.48 -4.47
N ILE A 216 -1.35 -16.95 -4.07
CA ILE A 216 -0.57 -15.97 -4.81
C ILE A 216 0.04 -16.66 -6.03
N SER A 217 -0.26 -16.12 -7.20
CA SER A 217 0.31 -16.58 -8.46
C SER A 217 1.33 -15.61 -9.06
N ALA A 218 1.19 -14.32 -8.76
CA ALA A 218 2.11 -13.27 -9.21
C ALA A 218 2.12 -12.10 -8.22
N MET A 219 3.26 -11.44 -8.10
CA MET A 219 3.43 -10.17 -7.38
C MET A 219 4.28 -9.23 -8.21
N GLN A 220 3.69 -8.14 -8.68
CA GLN A 220 4.35 -7.21 -9.60
C GLN A 220 4.38 -5.81 -8.99
N ASN A 221 5.43 -5.04 -9.25
CA ASN A 221 5.42 -3.62 -8.95
C ASN A 221 4.33 -2.94 -9.79
N THR A 222 3.70 -1.91 -9.23
CA THR A 222 2.74 -1.06 -9.93
C THR A 222 2.89 0.37 -9.45
N ASP A 223 2.45 1.31 -10.27
CA ASP A 223 2.33 2.71 -9.85
C ASP A 223 1.21 2.88 -8.82
N ALA A 224 1.27 4.00 -8.10
CA ALA A 224 0.17 4.43 -7.26
C ALA A 224 -1.13 4.47 -8.09
N PRO A 225 -2.27 4.02 -7.55
CA PRO A 225 -3.53 4.15 -8.26
C PRO A 225 -3.79 5.63 -8.55
N GLU A 226 -4.29 5.94 -9.76
CA GLU A 226 -4.78 7.28 -10.08
C GLU A 226 -6.06 7.56 -9.28
N THR A 227 -5.93 7.80 -7.98
CA THR A 227 -6.84 8.70 -7.30
C THR A 227 -6.50 10.08 -7.86
N ALA A 228 -7.45 10.68 -8.57
CA ALA A 228 -7.31 12.03 -9.10
C ALA A 228 -6.85 12.94 -7.95
N SER A 229 -5.55 13.25 -7.92
CA SER A 229 -5.01 14.38 -7.18
C SER A 229 -5.70 15.60 -7.76
N THR A 230 -6.84 15.99 -7.18
CA THR A 230 -7.30 17.35 -7.35
C THR A 230 -6.32 18.17 -6.55
N THR A 231 -5.25 18.58 -7.23
CA THR A 231 -4.46 19.73 -6.85
C THR A 231 -5.45 20.79 -6.42
N ALA A 232 -5.44 21.16 -5.13
CA ALA A 232 -6.13 22.35 -4.68
C ALA A 232 -5.70 23.48 -5.64
N PRO A 233 -6.63 24.28 -6.20
CA PRO A 233 -6.22 25.44 -6.97
C PRO A 233 -5.24 26.23 -6.11
N LYS A 234 -4.03 26.46 -6.63
CA LYS A 234 -3.15 27.50 -6.09
C LYS A 234 -3.98 28.78 -6.13
N THR A 235 -4.52 29.18 -4.99
CA THR A 235 -4.99 30.54 -4.79
C THR A 235 -3.76 31.41 -4.96
N THR A 236 -3.66 32.06 -6.12
CA THR A 236 -2.76 33.17 -6.33
C THR A 236 -3.11 34.23 -5.29
N ALA A 237 -2.31 34.31 -4.22
CA ALA A 237 -2.31 35.48 -3.37
C ALA A 237 -1.85 36.67 -4.24
N PRO A 238 -2.56 37.80 -4.23
CA PRO A 238 -2.13 38.96 -4.99
C PRO A 238 -0.81 39.46 -4.44
N GLU A 239 0.19 39.57 -5.33
CA GLU A 239 1.45 40.27 -5.07
C GLU A 239 1.12 41.66 -4.54
N THR A 240 1.45 41.91 -3.27
CA THR A 240 1.53 43.26 -2.75
C THR A 240 2.89 43.80 -3.13
N THR A 241 2.95 44.47 -4.26
CA THR A 241 4.05 45.37 -4.66
C THR A 241 4.34 46.36 -3.53
N PHE A 242 5.53 46.29 -2.95
CA PHE A 242 6.11 47.37 -2.17
C PHE A 242 7.07 48.15 -3.08
N PRO A 243 6.94 49.48 -3.21
CA PRO A 243 7.77 50.26 -4.11
C PRO A 243 9.21 50.39 -3.60
N GLU A 244 10.12 50.28 -4.57
CA GLU A 244 11.55 50.52 -4.50
C GLU A 244 11.84 52.01 -4.21
N GLU A 245 12.62 52.30 -3.18
CA GLU A 245 13.24 53.62 -2.98
C GLU A 245 14.76 53.44 -3.03
N THR A 246 15.37 54.17 -3.98
CA THR A 246 16.76 54.07 -4.42
C THR A 246 17.68 55.06 -3.68
N GLN A 247 18.94 54.63 -3.46
CA GLN A 247 20.19 55.39 -3.18
C GLN A 247 20.39 56.00 -1.77
N ALA A 248 21.57 55.97 -1.15
CA ALA A 248 22.92 56.15 -1.71
C ALA A 248 24.06 55.48 -0.90
N GLU A 249 25.22 55.37 -1.57
CA GLU A 249 26.54 54.84 -1.20
C GLU A 249 27.16 55.38 0.10
N THR A 250 28.04 54.58 0.73
CA THR A 250 29.49 54.92 0.87
C THR A 250 30.32 53.68 1.29
N SER A 251 31.54 53.71 0.79
CA SER A 251 32.60 52.70 0.57
C SER A 251 33.48 52.32 1.79
N SER A 252 34.42 51.41 1.50
CA SER A 252 35.64 50.92 2.21
C SER A 252 35.43 49.69 3.11
N GLU A 253 36.22 48.63 3.06
CA GLU A 253 37.49 48.30 2.37
C GLU A 253 37.71 46.78 2.55
N ALA A 254 38.34 46.10 1.60
CA ALA A 254 38.88 44.74 1.75
C ALA A 254 40.43 44.81 1.68
N PRO A 255 41.25 43.75 1.86
CA PRO A 255 40.96 42.33 2.12
C PRO A 255 41.98 41.65 3.10
N SER A 256 42.00 40.30 3.11
CA SER A 256 43.16 39.42 3.44
C SER A 256 43.36 39.10 4.94
N GLU A 257 43.75 37.92 5.43
CA GLU A 257 44.35 36.68 4.89
C GLU A 257 43.89 35.43 5.66
N THR A 258 43.92 34.31 4.94
CA THR A 258 44.32 32.94 5.30
C THR A 258 45.14 32.75 6.59
N GLU A 259 44.75 31.79 7.44
CA GLU A 259 45.72 30.84 8.00
C GLU A 259 45.09 29.47 8.29
N SER A 260 45.67 28.44 7.67
CA SER A 260 45.49 27.03 8.02
C SER A 260 46.49 26.70 9.12
N GLU A 261 46.11 25.92 10.13
CA GLU A 261 47.10 25.04 10.76
C GLU A 261 46.47 23.74 11.28
N SER A 262 47.17 22.66 10.95
CA SER A 262 46.96 21.27 11.29
C SER A 262 48.03 20.88 12.31
N ALA A 263 47.64 20.19 13.38
CA ALA A 263 48.46 19.25 14.18
C ALA A 263 47.49 18.59 15.19
N THR A 264 47.13 17.30 15.12
CA THR A 264 47.88 16.06 15.40
C THR A 264 48.46 15.95 16.81
N GLU A 265 48.14 14.80 17.43
CA GLU A 265 48.77 14.07 18.54
C GLU A 265 48.28 14.29 19.99
N GLY A 266 47.90 13.16 20.61
CA GLY A 266 47.43 12.99 21.99
C GLY A 266 46.51 11.79 22.14
#